data_AF-A0A6C0BJQ3-F1
#
_entry.id   AF-A0A6C0BJQ3-F1
#
_cell.length_a   1.000
_cell.length_b   1.000
_cell.length_c   1.000
_cell.angle_alpha   90.00
_cell.angle_beta   90.00
_cell.angle_gamma   90.00
#
_symmetry.space_group_name_H-M   'P 1'
#
loop_
_entity.id
_entity.type
_entity.pdbx_description
1 polymer ?
#
loop_
_entity_poly.entity_id
_entity_poly.type
_entity_poly.pdbx_seq_one_letter_code
_entity_poly.pdbx_strand_id
1 'polypeptide(L)'
;MPRKTNVYILRLLAGKYYVGTSVNPTKRIKDHFAGRGAGWTKQYKPIGVEAVLNGVDVFTEDMMTKHMMAEKGIDNVRGAFYVRNEIPEPEHKMIQREIWSATGVCMRCGRAGHFAHACEHIRDIEGRFITSWQKCVHCGSWKDEVCSDKNHNLK
;
A
#
# COMPACT_ATOMS: atom_id res chain seq x y z
N MET A 1 -22.51 -12.19 16.82
CA MET A 1 -21.28 -12.78 16.23
C MET A 1 -20.72 -11.79 15.21
N PRO A 2 -19.39 -11.63 15.09
CA PRO A 2 -18.81 -10.76 14.07
C PRO A 2 -19.17 -11.26 12.67
N ARG A 3 -19.42 -10.34 11.74
CA ARG A 3 -19.78 -10.65 10.35
C ARG A 3 -18.66 -11.45 9.70
N LYS A 4 -19.01 -12.49 8.94
CA LYS A 4 -18.06 -13.30 8.18
C LYS A 4 -18.22 -13.08 6.68
N THR A 5 -17.15 -13.31 5.92
CA THR A 5 -17.11 -13.22 4.46
C THR A 5 -16.18 -14.27 3.86
N ASN A 6 -16.12 -14.36 2.53
CA ASN A 6 -15.10 -15.13 1.84
C ASN A 6 -14.22 -14.18 1.03
N VAL A 7 -12.91 -14.43 1.06
CA VAL A 7 -11.89 -13.68 0.32
C VAL A 7 -11.32 -14.58 -0.77
N TYR A 8 -11.05 -14.03 -1.95
CA TYR A 8 -10.33 -14.71 -3.02
C TYR A 8 -9.21 -13.83 -3.55
N ILE A 9 -8.14 -14.47 -4.02
CA ILE A 9 -6.97 -13.82 -4.61
C ILE A 9 -6.78 -14.37 -6.02
N LEU A 10 -6.68 -13.48 -6.99
CA LEU A 10 -6.47 -13.80 -8.41
C LEU A 10 -5.07 -13.37 -8.85
N ARG A 11 -4.40 -14.25 -9.58
CA ARG A 11 -3.25 -13.89 -10.42
C ARG A 11 -3.74 -13.37 -11.75
N LEU A 12 -3.16 -12.26 -12.19
CA LEU A 12 -3.50 -11.59 -13.44
C LEU A 12 -2.27 -11.50 -14.35
N LEU A 13 -2.50 -11.14 -15.61
CA LEU A 13 -1.44 -10.80 -16.55
C LEU A 13 -0.54 -9.67 -16.02
N ALA A 14 0.68 -9.58 -16.57
CA ALA A 14 1.70 -8.59 -16.22
C ALA A 14 2.12 -8.59 -14.74
N GLY A 15 2.07 -9.76 -14.08
CA GLY A 15 2.47 -9.91 -12.68
C GLY A 15 1.56 -9.18 -11.70
N LYS A 16 0.33 -8.84 -12.11
CA LYS A 16 -0.65 -8.13 -11.27
C LYS A 16 -1.51 -9.11 -10.48
N TYR A 17 -2.10 -8.61 -9.39
CA TYR A 17 -2.95 -9.38 -8.48
C TYR A 17 -4.22 -8.62 -8.15
N TYR A 18 -5.27 -9.38 -7.83
CA TYR A 18 -6.53 -8.83 -7.32
C TYR A 18 -7.00 -9.60 -6.10
N VAL A 19 -7.32 -8.88 -5.03
CA VAL A 19 -7.95 -9.42 -3.82
C VAL A 19 -9.39 -8.94 -3.80
N GLY A 20 -10.35 -9.83 -3.56
CA GLY A 20 -11.75 -9.46 -3.50
C GLY A 20 -12.53 -10.30 -2.50
N THR A 21 -13.68 -9.79 -2.09
CA THR A 21 -14.65 -10.53 -1.26
C THR A 21 -15.93 -10.91 -2.01
N SER A 22 -16.56 -11.99 -1.59
CA SER A 22 -17.89 -12.38 -2.07
C SER A 22 -18.56 -13.40 -1.17
N VAL A 23 -19.90 -13.35 -1.08
CA VAL A 23 -20.71 -14.43 -0.49
C VAL A 23 -20.62 -15.71 -1.32
N ASN A 24 -20.48 -15.59 -2.65
CA ASN A 24 -20.31 -16.73 -3.56
C ASN A 24 -19.02 -16.54 -4.39
N PRO A 25 -17.85 -16.88 -3.82
CA PRO A 25 -16.56 -16.65 -4.47
C PRO A 25 -16.45 -17.40 -5.80
N THR A 26 -16.95 -18.63 -5.90
CA THR A 26 -16.91 -19.42 -7.13
C THR A 26 -17.59 -18.71 -8.30
N LYS A 27 -18.80 -18.19 -8.09
CA LYS A 27 -19.50 -17.42 -9.13
C LYS A 27 -18.74 -16.14 -9.46
N ARG A 28 -18.29 -15.41 -8.44
CA ARG A 28 -17.61 -14.12 -8.63
C ARG A 28 -16.30 -14.28 -9.40
N ILE A 29 -15.50 -15.29 -9.08
CA ILE A 29 -14.27 -15.65 -9.78
C ILE A 29 -14.59 -15.92 -11.27
N LYS A 30 -15.60 -16.75 -11.57
CA LYS A 30 -16.03 -17.01 -12.96
C LYS A 30 -16.41 -15.72 -13.70
N ASP A 31 -17.07 -14.78 -13.04
CA ASP A 31 -17.39 -13.48 -13.65
C ASP A 31 -16.12 -12.67 -13.98
N HIS A 32 -15.09 -12.70 -13.13
CA HIS A 32 -13.79 -12.07 -13.43
C HIS A 32 -13.12 -12.70 -14.65
N PHE A 33 -13.05 -14.03 -14.74
CA PHE A 33 -12.50 -14.75 -15.91
C PHE A 33 -13.30 -14.48 -17.19
N ALA A 34 -14.61 -14.30 -17.08
CA ALA A 34 -15.49 -13.93 -18.19
C ALA A 34 -15.45 -12.43 -18.55
N GLY A 35 -14.54 -11.63 -17.97
CA GLY A 35 -14.42 -10.19 -18.25
C GLY A 35 -15.51 -9.31 -17.64
N ARG A 36 -16.35 -9.86 -16.74
CA ARG A 36 -17.41 -9.15 -16.00
C ARG A 36 -17.00 -8.78 -14.57
N GLY A 37 -15.69 -8.73 -14.33
CA GLY A 37 -15.07 -8.40 -13.04
C GLY A 37 -14.90 -6.89 -12.79
N ALA A 38 -14.04 -6.57 -11.82
CA ALA A 38 -13.60 -5.21 -11.51
C ALA A 38 -12.78 -4.60 -12.67
N GLY A 39 -12.69 -3.26 -12.72
CA GLY A 39 -11.91 -2.52 -13.72
C GLY A 39 -10.47 -3.05 -13.86
N TRP A 40 -9.79 -3.24 -12.72
CA TRP A 40 -8.45 -3.82 -12.67
C TRP A 40 -8.34 -5.19 -13.37
N THR A 41 -9.28 -6.11 -13.10
CA THR A 41 -9.29 -7.44 -13.74
C THR A 41 -9.78 -7.43 -15.20
N LYS A 42 -10.45 -6.35 -15.63
CA LYS A 42 -10.78 -6.15 -17.04
C LYS A 42 -9.55 -5.70 -17.82
N GLN A 43 -8.74 -4.83 -17.22
CA GLN A 43 -7.46 -4.34 -17.73
C GLN A 43 -6.40 -5.46 -17.75
N TYR A 44 -6.22 -6.15 -16.63
CA TYR A 44 -5.29 -7.28 -16.49
C TYR A 44 -6.09 -8.57 -16.33
N LYS A 45 -6.15 -9.39 -17.40
CA LYS A 45 -6.98 -10.61 -17.40
C LYS A 45 -6.50 -11.60 -16.33
N PRO A 46 -7.43 -12.24 -15.58
CA PRO A 46 -7.07 -13.32 -14.69
C PRO A 46 -6.46 -14.51 -15.43
N ILE A 47 -5.37 -15.05 -14.88
CA ILE A 47 -4.67 -16.24 -15.38
C ILE A 47 -4.71 -17.40 -14.38
N GLY A 48 -5.13 -17.15 -13.14
CA GLY A 48 -5.23 -18.18 -12.12
C GLY A 48 -5.87 -17.69 -10.83
N VAL A 49 -6.32 -18.64 -10.03
CA VAL A 49 -6.73 -18.40 -8.63
C VAL A 49 -5.53 -18.73 -7.75
N GLU A 50 -5.13 -17.79 -6.92
CA GLU A 50 -4.04 -17.97 -5.95
C GLU A 50 -4.55 -18.60 -4.66
N ALA A 51 -5.67 -18.07 -4.13
CA ALA A 51 -6.25 -18.54 -2.88
C ALA A 51 -7.75 -18.24 -2.82
N VAL A 52 -8.46 -19.05 -2.03
CA VAL A 52 -9.85 -18.78 -1.59
C VAL A 52 -9.94 -19.11 -0.11
N LEU A 53 -10.34 -18.13 0.70
CA LEU A 53 -10.49 -18.24 2.14
C LEU A 53 -11.97 -18.06 2.49
N ASN A 54 -12.59 -19.08 3.10
CA ASN A 54 -14.02 -19.07 3.41
C ASN A 54 -14.29 -18.80 4.89
N GLY A 55 -15.39 -18.09 5.18
CA GLY A 55 -15.81 -17.83 6.57
C GLY A 55 -14.82 -17.00 7.39
N VAL A 56 -14.00 -16.18 6.72
CA VAL A 56 -13.01 -15.32 7.35
C VAL A 56 -13.64 -14.02 7.85
N ASP A 57 -12.91 -13.32 8.69
CA ASP A 57 -13.33 -12.03 9.21
C ASP A 57 -13.36 -10.94 8.11
N VAL A 58 -14.20 -9.92 8.28
CA VAL A 58 -14.37 -8.84 7.30
C VAL A 58 -13.12 -8.02 7.06
N PHE A 59 -12.18 -7.95 8.03
CA PHE A 59 -10.92 -7.22 7.86
C PHE A 59 -9.88 -7.99 7.03
N THR A 60 -10.13 -9.28 6.75
CA THR A 60 -9.20 -10.15 6.02
C THR A 60 -8.89 -9.63 4.61
N GLU A 61 -9.85 -8.99 3.92
CA GLU A 61 -9.61 -8.47 2.57
C GLU A 61 -8.54 -7.37 2.57
N ASP A 62 -8.64 -6.41 3.48
CA ASP A 62 -7.67 -5.31 3.61
C ASP A 62 -6.30 -5.84 4.03
N MET A 63 -6.29 -6.74 5.04
CA MET A 63 -5.07 -7.40 5.51
C MET A 63 -4.35 -8.12 4.37
N MET A 64 -5.06 -8.99 3.62
CA MET A 64 -4.46 -9.73 2.51
C MET A 64 -4.03 -8.81 1.38
N THR A 65 -4.76 -7.72 1.12
CA THR A 65 -4.34 -6.72 0.11
C THR A 65 -3.00 -6.10 0.49
N LYS A 66 -2.84 -5.62 1.73
CA LYS A 66 -1.60 -4.99 2.21
C LYS A 66 -0.45 -5.98 2.32
N HIS A 67 -0.72 -7.21 2.76
CA HIS A 67 0.28 -8.28 2.79
C HIS A 67 0.81 -8.57 1.37
N MET A 68 -0.09 -8.75 0.41
CA MET A 68 0.27 -8.93 -1.00
C MET A 68 1.01 -7.72 -1.58
N MET A 69 0.65 -6.49 -1.20
CA MET A 69 1.39 -5.28 -1.60
C MET A 69 2.81 -5.26 -1.06
N ALA A 70 3.04 -5.73 0.16
CA ALA A 70 4.37 -5.84 0.74
C ALA A 70 5.26 -6.85 -0.03
N GLU A 71 4.67 -7.96 -0.48
CA GLU A 71 5.40 -9.01 -1.18
C GLU A 71 5.59 -8.75 -2.68
N LYS A 72 4.57 -8.21 -3.35
CA LYS A 72 4.53 -8.07 -4.81
C LYS A 72 4.73 -6.64 -5.27
N GLY A 73 4.74 -5.67 -4.37
CA GLY A 73 4.78 -4.24 -4.67
C GLY A 73 3.39 -3.60 -4.72
N ILE A 74 3.29 -2.37 -4.20
CA ILE A 74 2.02 -1.62 -4.07
C ILE A 74 1.31 -1.45 -5.41
N ASP A 75 2.06 -1.20 -6.49
CA ASP A 75 1.51 -1.01 -7.84
C ASP A 75 1.06 -2.29 -8.55
N ASN A 76 1.32 -3.45 -7.95
CA ASN A 76 0.99 -4.74 -8.54
C ASN A 76 -0.29 -5.35 -7.97
N VAL A 77 -0.88 -4.77 -6.93
CA VAL A 77 -2.02 -5.36 -6.21
C VAL A 77 -3.17 -4.37 -6.08
N ARG A 78 -4.40 -4.82 -6.32
CA ARG A 78 -5.62 -4.06 -6.05
C ARG A 78 -6.64 -4.91 -5.30
N GLY A 79 -7.45 -4.29 -4.46
CA GLY A 79 -8.42 -4.95 -3.59
C GLY A 79 -8.88 -4.01 -2.48
N ALA A 80 -9.91 -4.39 -1.71
CA ALA A 80 -10.44 -3.57 -0.62
C ALA A 80 -10.70 -2.10 -1.04
N PHE A 81 -10.06 -1.13 -0.40
CA PHE A 81 -10.17 0.30 -0.74
C PHE A 81 -9.36 0.71 -1.98
N TYR A 82 -8.33 -0.08 -2.32
CA TYR A 82 -7.34 0.21 -3.35
C TYR A 82 -7.73 -0.42 -4.70
N VAL A 83 -8.96 -0.20 -5.18
CA VAL A 83 -9.47 -0.82 -6.43
C VAL A 83 -9.27 0.06 -7.67
N ARG A 84 -8.93 1.33 -7.46
CA ARG A 84 -8.61 2.29 -8.54
C ARG A 84 -7.35 1.87 -9.31
N ASN A 85 -7.27 2.24 -10.60
CA ASN A 85 -6.15 1.83 -11.45
C ASN A 85 -4.81 2.39 -10.93
N GLU A 86 -4.80 3.66 -10.52
CA GLU A 86 -3.61 4.34 -10.00
C GLU A 86 -3.83 4.77 -8.56
N ILE A 87 -2.87 4.49 -7.70
CA ILE A 87 -2.86 4.94 -6.31
C ILE A 87 -2.13 6.28 -6.27
N PRO A 88 -2.78 7.39 -5.86
CA PRO A 88 -2.11 8.69 -5.77
C PRO A 88 -0.91 8.64 -4.82
N GLU A 89 0.13 9.41 -5.14
CA GLU A 89 1.38 9.50 -4.36
C GLU A 89 1.18 9.63 -2.82
N PRO A 90 0.28 10.49 -2.30
CA PRO A 90 0.06 10.57 -0.86
C PRO A 90 -0.44 9.26 -0.24
N GLU A 91 -1.32 8.54 -0.94
CA GLU A 91 -1.85 7.26 -0.49
C GLU A 91 -0.81 6.15 -0.64
N HIS A 92 -0.05 6.15 -1.73
CA HIS A 92 1.07 5.23 -1.94
C HIS A 92 2.09 5.36 -0.79
N LYS A 93 2.47 6.58 -0.41
CA LYS A 93 3.35 6.84 0.74
C LYS A 93 2.77 6.33 2.04
N MET A 94 1.46 6.48 2.27
CA MET A 94 0.82 5.98 3.48
C MET A 94 0.91 4.45 3.56
N ILE A 95 0.54 3.76 2.48
CA ILE A 95 0.62 2.29 2.38
C ILE A 95 2.06 1.83 2.60
N GLN A 96 3.04 2.51 1.99
CA GLN A 96 4.45 2.17 2.15
C GLN A 96 4.91 2.27 3.62
N ARG A 97 4.47 3.30 4.35
CA ARG A 97 4.77 3.47 5.77
C ARG A 97 4.09 2.42 6.64
N GLU A 98 2.85 2.05 6.33
CA GLU A 98 2.14 0.96 7.00
C GLU A 98 2.89 -0.37 6.81
N ILE A 99 3.32 -0.68 5.59
CA ILE A 99 4.11 -1.88 5.27
C ILE A 99 5.44 -1.87 6.02
N TRP A 100 6.16 -0.74 6.02
CA TRP A 100 7.42 -0.60 6.78
C TRP A 100 7.22 -0.84 8.28
N SER A 101 6.16 -0.28 8.85
CA SER A 101 5.79 -0.51 10.25
C SER A 101 5.55 -2.00 10.52
N ALA A 102 4.73 -2.64 9.69
CA ALA A 102 4.36 -4.05 9.84
C ALA A 102 5.55 -5.00 9.65
N THR A 103 6.53 -4.62 8.84
CA THR A 103 7.75 -5.40 8.57
C THR A 103 8.91 -5.07 9.51
N GLY A 104 8.70 -4.19 10.49
CA GLY A 104 9.68 -3.88 11.53
C GLY A 104 10.83 -2.99 11.07
N VAL A 105 10.68 -2.26 9.96
CA VAL A 105 11.65 -1.27 9.48
C VAL A 105 11.17 0.15 9.77
N CYS A 106 12.10 1.11 9.74
CA CYS A 106 11.81 2.50 10.03
C CYS A 106 10.73 3.06 9.09
N MET A 107 9.59 3.50 9.64
CA MET A 107 8.49 4.11 8.88
C MET A 107 8.86 5.40 8.13
N ARG A 108 10.03 6.00 8.41
CA ARG A 108 10.50 7.18 7.68
C ARG A 108 11.35 6.82 6.48
N CYS A 109 12.28 5.87 6.66
CA CYS A 109 13.31 5.61 5.65
C CYS A 109 13.32 4.19 5.08
N GLY A 110 12.59 3.25 5.65
CA GLY A 110 12.53 1.84 5.22
C GLY A 110 13.72 0.98 5.63
N ARG A 111 14.67 1.49 6.43
CA ARG A 111 15.83 0.73 6.93
C ARG A 111 15.58 0.12 8.30
N ALA A 112 16.19 -1.03 8.57
CA ALA A 112 16.14 -1.69 9.87
C ALA A 112 17.08 -1.02 10.90
N GLY A 113 16.94 -1.41 12.17
CA GLY A 113 17.87 -1.06 13.24
C GLY A 113 17.56 0.23 14.02
N HIS A 114 16.51 0.96 13.65
CA HIS A 114 16.08 2.16 14.39
C HIS A 114 14.59 2.43 14.23
N PHE A 115 14.02 3.16 15.18
CA PHE A 115 12.65 3.67 15.11
C PHE A 115 12.61 5.04 14.41
N ALA A 116 11.42 5.46 13.95
CA ALA A 116 11.23 6.72 13.23
C ALA A 116 11.75 7.96 13.99
N HIS A 117 11.62 7.99 15.31
CA HIS A 117 12.12 9.10 16.14
C HIS A 117 13.65 9.19 16.18
N ALA A 118 14.35 8.07 15.94
CA ALA A 118 15.80 7.97 15.88
C ALA A 118 16.33 7.91 14.44
N CYS A 119 15.51 8.26 13.44
CA CYS A 119 15.91 8.24 12.04
C CYS A 119 16.71 9.49 11.66
N GLU A 120 17.99 9.30 11.36
CA GLU A 120 18.92 10.34 10.93
C GLU A 120 19.06 10.44 9.40
N HIS A 121 18.37 9.57 8.65
CA HIS A 121 18.39 9.60 7.19
C HIS A 121 17.51 10.72 6.62
N ILE A 122 18.03 11.40 5.60
CA ILE A 122 17.31 12.41 4.81
C ILE A 122 16.56 11.81 3.60
N ARG A 123 16.88 10.57 3.24
CA ARG A 123 16.28 9.83 2.11
C ARG A 123 15.83 8.44 2.53
N ASP A 124 14.73 7.97 1.95
CA ASP A 124 14.28 6.60 2.10
C ASP A 124 15.14 5.60 1.29
N ILE A 125 14.80 4.32 1.35
CA ILE A 125 15.44 3.25 0.57
C ILE A 125 15.20 3.37 -0.93
N GLU A 126 14.21 4.14 -1.37
CA GLU A 126 13.92 4.42 -2.78
C GLU A 126 14.56 5.74 -3.25
N GLY A 127 15.35 6.39 -2.39
CA GLY A 127 16.06 7.63 -2.69
C GLY A 127 15.19 8.89 -2.62
N ARG A 128 13.91 8.79 -2.23
CA ARG A 128 13.02 9.94 -2.08
C ARG A 128 13.38 10.72 -0.82
N PHE A 129 13.26 12.04 -0.87
CA PHE A 129 13.39 12.86 0.33
C PHE A 129 12.27 12.53 1.32
N ILE A 130 12.65 12.21 2.55
CA ILE A 130 11.71 12.05 3.65
C ILE A 130 11.29 13.47 3.99
N THR A 131 10.05 13.85 3.64
CA THR A 131 9.51 15.20 3.81
C THR A 131 9.93 15.78 5.15
N SER A 132 10.42 17.01 5.06
CA SER A 132 11.71 17.35 5.62
C SER A 132 11.56 18.08 6.95
N TRP A 133 12.10 17.49 8.01
CA TRP A 133 12.73 18.31 9.02
C TRP A 133 13.96 18.93 8.34
N GLN A 134 13.84 20.15 7.81
CA GLN A 134 15.03 20.93 7.45
C GLN A 134 15.46 21.70 8.70
N LYS A 135 16.72 21.52 9.09
CA LYS A 135 17.32 22.35 10.12
C LYS A 135 17.53 23.74 9.51
N CYS A 136 16.78 24.72 10.00
CA CYS A 136 16.99 26.10 9.56
C CYS A 136 18.45 26.49 9.78
N VAL A 137 19.14 26.95 8.73
CA VAL A 137 20.55 27.39 8.81
C VAL A 137 20.73 28.60 9.72
N HIS A 138 19.65 29.34 10.02
CA HIS A 138 19.68 30.57 10.79
C HIS A 138 19.30 30.37 12.27
N CYS A 139 18.35 29.48 12.58
CA CYS A 139 17.88 29.27 13.97
C CYS A 139 18.08 27.85 14.49
N GLY A 140 18.55 26.91 13.66
CA GLY A 140 18.82 25.53 14.08
C GLY A 140 17.59 24.69 14.43
N SER A 141 16.38 25.24 14.31
CA SER A 141 15.13 24.52 14.57
C SER A 141 14.73 23.65 13.38
N TRP A 142 14.13 22.50 13.70
CA TRP A 142 13.57 21.57 12.74
C TRP A 142 12.07 21.89 12.59
N LYS A 143 11.55 22.07 11.36
CA LYS A 143 10.11 22.31 11.13
C LYS A 143 9.61 21.65 9.84
N ASP A 144 8.31 21.34 9.83
CA ASP A 144 7.69 20.37 8.92
C ASP A 144 7.12 20.96 7.62
N GLU A 145 6.86 22.26 7.55
CA GLU A 145 6.31 22.93 6.36
C GLU A 145 6.65 24.43 6.45
N VAL A 146 7.07 25.01 5.32
CA VAL A 146 7.40 26.43 5.04
C VAL A 146 7.39 27.35 6.28
N CYS A 147 8.58 27.69 6.78
CA CYS A 147 8.72 28.73 7.80
C CYS A 147 8.12 30.04 7.27
N SER A 148 7.22 30.66 8.03
CA SER A 148 6.44 31.87 7.69
C SER A 148 7.26 33.15 7.44
N ASP A 149 8.58 33.03 7.33
CA ASP A 149 9.51 34.13 7.21
C ASP A 149 10.11 34.17 5.79
N LYS A 150 9.82 35.25 5.06
CA LYS A 150 10.04 35.37 3.60
C LYS A 150 11.51 35.45 3.18
N ASN A 151 12.45 35.43 4.13
CA ASN A 151 13.89 35.65 3.91
C ASN A 151 14.76 34.40 4.05
N HIS A 152 14.18 33.20 4.20
CA HIS A 152 14.98 31.98 4.38
C HIS A 152 15.16 31.17 3.09
N ASN A 153 16.42 30.93 2.73
CA ASN A 153 16.79 29.91 1.75
C ASN A 153 16.91 28.55 2.44
N LEU A 154 16.17 27.57 1.94
CA LEU A 154 16.28 26.16 2.33
C LEU A 154 17.57 25.57 1.75
N LYS A 155 18.22 24.64 2.45
CA LYS A 155 19.32 23.80 1.93
C LYS A 155 18.93 22.34 1.95
#